data_AF-X1L9M8-F1
#
_entry.id   AF-X1L9M8-F1
#
_cell.length_a   1.000
_cell.length_b   1.000
_cell.length_c   1.000
_cell.angle_alpha   90.00
_cell.angle_beta   90.00
_cell.angle_gamma   90.00
#
_symmetry.space_group_name_H-M   'P 1'
#
loop_
_entity.id
_entity.type
_entity.pdbx_description
1 polymer ?
#
loop_
_entity_poly.entity_id
_entity_poly.type
_entity_poly.pdbx_seq_one_letter_code
_entity_poly.pdbx_strand_id
1 'polypeptide(L)' 'MSDDELKTKEPRQERREKKLKKKRERMSKHSKNLARVYMDAIIKRLRGR' A
#
# COMPACT_ATOMS: atom_id res chain seq x y z
N MET A 1 30.66 -12.35 14.08
CA MET A 1 30.08 -12.27 12.73
C MET A 1 29.28 -11.01 12.67
N SER A 2 29.70 -10.04 11.86
CA SER A 2 29.17 -8.67 11.84
C SER A 2 27.98 -8.57 10.89
N ASP A 3 26.95 -7.79 11.25
CA ASP A 3 25.71 -7.64 10.47
C ASP A 3 25.91 -7.21 9.00
N ASP A 4 27.06 -6.60 8.68
CA ASP A 4 27.41 -6.16 7.32
C ASP A 4 27.64 -7.32 6.32
N GLU A 5 28.06 -8.50 6.77
CA GLU A 5 28.38 -9.64 5.89
C GLU A 5 27.13 -10.34 5.31
N LEU A 6 25.98 -10.22 5.98
CA LEU A 6 24.70 -10.78 5.50
C LEU A 6 24.07 -9.94 4.39
N LYS A 7 24.38 -8.64 4.34
CA LYS A 7 23.75 -7.66 3.43
C LYS A 7 24.19 -7.81 1.97
N THR A 8 25.38 -8.37 1.75
CA THR A 8 25.94 -8.69 0.43
C THR A 8 25.41 -10.01 -0.13
N LYS A 9 24.83 -10.87 0.71
CA LYS A 9 24.29 -12.19 0.35
C LYS A 9 22.77 -12.21 0.09
N GLU A 10 22.07 -11.09 0.25
CA GLU A 10 20.62 -11.04 -0.05
C GLU A 10 20.37 -11.17 -1.57
N PRO A 11 19.58 -12.17 -2.02
CA PRO A 11 19.24 -12.33 -3.42
C PRO A 11 18.48 -11.10 -3.95
N ARG A 12 18.68 -10.76 -5.22
CA ARG A 12 18.04 -9.59 -5.88
C ARG A 12 16.51 -9.58 -5.71
N GLN A 13 15.89 -10.75 -5.54
CA GLN A 13 14.46 -10.93 -5.33
C GLN A 13 13.98 -10.35 -4.00
N GLU A 14 14.68 -10.62 -2.89
CA GLU A 14 14.34 -10.09 -1.56
C GLU A 14 14.42 -8.56 -1.52
N ARG A 15 15.42 -7.97 -2.19
CA ARG A 15 15.52 -6.51 -2.34
C ARG A 15 14.32 -5.92 -3.08
N ARG A 16 13.76 -6.64 -4.05
CA ARG A 16 12.58 -6.21 -4.82
C ARG A 16 11.31 -6.27 -3.98
N GLU A 17 11.14 -7.34 -3.19
CA GLU A 17 10.01 -7.50 -2.27
C GLU A 17 10.02 -6.45 -1.16
N LYS A 18 11.18 -6.20 -0.55
CA LYS A 18 11.36 -5.12 0.45
C LYS A 18 11.00 -3.75 -0.13
N LYS A 19 11.35 -3.46 -1.39
CA LYS A 19 10.97 -2.22 -2.08
C LYS A 19 9.47 -2.15 -2.36
N LEU A 20 8.85 -3.23 -2.83
CA LEU A 20 7.41 -3.30 -3.11
C LEU A 20 6.58 -3.10 -1.83
N LYS A 21 6.99 -3.72 -0.72
CA LYS A 21 6.34 -3.55 0.58
C LYS A 21 6.39 -2.10 1.06
N LYS A 22 7.58 -1.49 1.07
CA LYS A 22 7.75 -0.07 1.40
C LYS A 22 6.94 0.88 0.50
N LYS A 23 6.80 0.55 -0.79
CA LYS A 23 5.98 1.32 -1.74
C LYS A 23 4.48 1.22 -1.40
N ARG A 24 3.99 0.02 -1.07
CA ARG A 24 2.60 -0.20 -0.62
C ARG A 24 2.30 0.49 0.71
N GLU A 25 3.27 0.53 1.63
CA GLU A 25 3.15 1.23 2.92
C GLU A 25 3.15 2.76 2.76
N ARG A 26 3.96 3.29 1.81
CA ARG A 26 4.03 4.72 1.50
C ARG A 26 2.84 5.23 0.68
N MET A 27 2.17 4.34 -0.07
CA MET A 27 0.92 4.69 -0.74
C MET A 27 -0.10 5.14 0.31
N SER A 28 -0.56 6.39 0.20
CA SER A 28 -1.60 6.93 1.08
C SER A 28 -2.80 6.00 1.06
N LYS A 29 -3.06 5.33 2.19
CA LYS A 29 -4.26 4.51 2.42
C LYS A 29 -5.55 5.36 2.38
N HIS A 30 -5.41 6.68 2.29
CA HIS A 30 -6.48 7.65 2.51
C HIS A 30 -6.84 8.46 1.26
N SER A 31 -6.31 8.12 0.08
CA SER A 31 -7.05 8.50 -1.12
C SER A 31 -8.40 7.79 -1.05
N LYS A 32 -9.49 8.57 -1.05
CA LYS A 32 -10.83 7.98 -1.10
C LYS A 32 -10.87 7.13 -2.37
N ASN A 33 -10.86 5.81 -2.21
CA ASN A 33 -11.02 4.88 -3.33
C ASN A 33 -12.27 5.33 -4.10
N LEU A 34 -12.19 5.35 -5.44
CA LEU A 34 -13.32 5.65 -6.31
C LEU A 34 -14.59 4.92 -5.85
N ALA A 35 -14.45 3.64 -5.45
CA ALA A 35 -15.53 2.83 -4.91
C ALA A 35 -16.18 3.44 -3.65
N ARG A 36 -15.39 4.01 -2.74
CA ARG A 36 -15.90 4.67 -1.52
C ARG A 36 -16.63 5.97 -1.87
N VAL A 37 -16.13 6.73 -2.85
CA VAL A 37 -16.81 7.94 -3.37
C VAL A 37 -18.17 7.59 -3.98
N TYR A 38 -18.24 6.54 -4.80
CA TYR A 38 -19.51 6.08 -5.37
C TYR A 38 -20.49 5.56 -4.30
N MET A 39 -20.01 4.79 -3.33
CA MET A 39 -20.83 4.31 -2.21
C MET A 39 -21.43 5.46 -1.40
N ASP A 40 -20.62 6.45 -1.04
CA ASP A 40 -21.09 7.64 -0.31
C ASP A 40 -22.15 8.42 -1.12
N ALA A 41 -21.97 8.53 -2.44
CA ALA A 41 -22.93 9.18 -3.33
C ALA A 41 -24.27 8.42 -3.40
N ILE A 42 -24.23 7.09 -3.49
CA ILE A 42 -25.44 6.23 -3.49
C ILE A 42 -26.18 6.39 -2.16
N ILE A 43 -25.47 6.27 -1.03
CA ILE A 43 -26.07 6.40 0.31
C ILE A 43 -26.70 7.78 0.49
N LYS A 44 -26.03 8.85 0.04
CA LYS A 44 -26.56 10.22 0.09
C LYS A 44 -27.84 10.38 -0.73
N ARG A 45 -27.90 9.76 -1.93
CA ARG A 45 -29.10 9.76 -2.78
C ARG A 45 -30.26 9.00 -2.13
N LEU A 46 -29.97 7.86 -1.49
CA LEU A 46 -31.00 7.03 -0.85
C LEU A 46 -31.56 7.65 0.43
N ARG A 47 -30.75 8.39 1.20
CA ARG A 47 -31.19 9.10 2.42
C ARG A 47 -31.92 10.42 2.18
N GLY A 48 -31.80 10.98 0.98
CA GLY A 48 -32.42 12.25 0.60
C GLY A 48 -33.84 12.13 0.03
N ARG A 49 -34.44 10.95 0.10
CA ARG A 49 -35.83 10.66 -0.26
C ARG A 49 -36.59 10.27 1.00
#